data_AF-A0A2K1KKH5-F1
#
_entry.id   AF-A0A2K1KKH5-F1
#
_cell.length_a   1.000
_cell.length_b   1.000
_cell.length_c   1.000
_cell.angle_alpha   90.00
_cell.angle_beta   90.00
_cell.angle_gamma   90.00
#
_symmetry.space_group_name_H-M   'P 1'
#
loop_
_entity.id
_entity.type
_entity.pdbx_description
1 polymer ?
#
loop_
_entity_poly.entity_id
_entity_poly.type
_entity_poly.pdbx_seq_one_letter_code
_entity_poly.pdbx_strand_id
1 'polypeptide(L)'
;MVSSCTTDILPGLEEEGLRQLYPTGSDVDYKKELRALNRELILQFLELIDALIERPSQSARCVEDITLILRNVHHLLNSLRPHQARATVIHMLEAQLIRRKEALAKIRSLDDLKRLGLFEGMLCCMRKISDNCWYCYQSIVG
;
A
#
# COMPACT_ATOMS: atom_id res chain seq x y z
N MET A 1 30.37 2.31 -7.73
CA MET A 1 29.01 2.44 -8.29
C MET A 1 28.09 2.99 -7.20
N VAL A 2 28.16 4.29 -6.94
CA VAL A 2 27.18 5.01 -6.10
C VAL A 2 27.06 6.40 -6.71
N SER A 3 26.04 6.56 -7.54
CA SER A 3 25.55 7.82 -8.13
C SER A 3 24.23 7.41 -8.76
N SER A 4 23.05 7.87 -8.37
CA SER A 4 22.63 9.22 -7.98
C SER A 4 21.38 9.10 -7.09
N CYS A 5 21.34 9.81 -5.96
CA CYS A 5 20.06 10.16 -5.35
C CYS A 5 19.46 11.24 -6.25
N THR A 6 18.74 10.85 -7.30
CA THR A 6 17.99 11.81 -8.11
C THR A 6 16.89 12.36 -7.21
N THR A 7 17.02 13.62 -6.82
CA THR A 7 15.85 14.41 -6.49
C THR A 7 14.90 14.29 -7.68
N ASP A 8 13.82 13.51 -7.53
CA ASP A 8 12.77 13.28 -8.51
C ASP A 8 11.97 14.58 -8.75
N ILE A 9 12.67 15.64 -9.18
CA ILE A 9 12.06 16.88 -9.62
C ILE A 9 11.70 16.62 -11.07
N LEU A 10 10.41 16.42 -11.30
CA LEU A 10 9.89 16.31 -12.65
C LEU A 10 10.21 17.62 -13.40
N PRO A 11 10.80 17.58 -14.61
CA PRO A 11 10.96 18.78 -15.42
C PRO A 11 9.59 19.43 -15.65
N GLY A 12 9.54 20.75 -15.62
CA GLY A 12 8.28 21.49 -15.73
C GLY A 12 7.66 21.37 -17.12
N LEU A 13 6.32 21.41 -17.22
CA LEU A 13 5.65 21.44 -18.54
C LEU A 13 6.13 22.59 -19.43
N GLU A 14 6.50 23.73 -18.82
CA GLU A 14 7.02 24.90 -19.55
C GLU A 14 8.38 24.61 -20.21
N GLU A 15 9.20 23.73 -19.62
CA GLU A 15 10.47 23.28 -20.21
C GLU A 15 10.25 22.32 -21.39
N GLU A 16 9.11 21.62 -21.42
CA GLU A 16 8.64 20.82 -22.57
C GLU A 16 7.90 21.67 -23.63
N GLY A 17 7.79 22.99 -23.43
CA GLY A 17 7.07 23.90 -24.33
C GLY A 17 5.55 23.74 -24.27
N LEU A 18 5.02 23.17 -23.18
CA LEU A 18 3.60 22.89 -23.01
C LEU A 18 2.96 23.87 -22.03
N ARG A 19 1.72 24.27 -22.36
CA ARG A 19 0.91 25.10 -21.47
C ARG A 19 0.43 24.28 -20.28
N GLN A 20 0.79 24.74 -19.09
CA GLN A 20 0.27 24.21 -17.84
C GLN A 20 -1.17 24.69 -17.63
N LEU A 21 -2.09 23.76 -17.37
CA LEU A 21 -3.53 24.03 -17.20
C LEU A 21 -3.97 24.14 -15.73
N TYR A 22 -3.07 23.85 -14.79
CA TYR A 22 -3.33 23.87 -13.33
C TYR A 22 -2.39 24.86 -12.64
N PRO A 23 -2.73 25.38 -11.45
CA PRO A 23 -1.95 26.42 -10.78
C PRO A 23 -0.54 25.96 -10.37
N THR A 24 0.48 26.81 -10.58
CA THR A 24 1.91 26.56 -10.28
C THR A 24 2.27 26.80 -8.80
N GLY A 25 1.37 26.46 -7.87
CA GLY A 25 1.56 26.67 -6.43
C GLY A 25 2.25 25.51 -5.71
N SER A 26 2.77 25.74 -4.51
CA SER A 26 3.33 24.67 -3.65
C SER A 26 2.27 23.79 -2.96
N ASP A 27 1.01 24.22 -2.94
CA ASP A 27 -0.13 23.48 -2.37
C ASP A 27 -1.13 23.12 -3.47
N VAL A 28 -0.72 22.23 -4.40
CA VAL A 28 -1.61 21.72 -5.45
C VAL A 28 -2.47 20.61 -4.87
N ASP A 29 -3.79 20.82 -4.80
CA ASP A 29 -4.74 19.73 -4.57
C ASP A 29 -4.84 18.86 -5.83
N TYR A 30 -3.95 17.88 -5.94
CA TYR A 30 -3.88 16.95 -7.06
C TYR A 30 -5.22 16.28 -7.37
N LYS A 31 -6.05 15.99 -6.35
CA LYS A 31 -7.33 15.33 -6.53
C LYS A 31 -8.34 16.26 -7.20
N LYS A 32 -8.35 17.53 -6.80
CA LYS A 32 -9.20 18.56 -7.41
C LYS A 32 -8.77 18.84 -8.85
N GLU A 33 -7.48 19.03 -9.09
CA GLU A 33 -6.94 19.35 -10.42
C GLU A 33 -7.11 18.19 -11.41
N LEU A 34 -6.83 16.95 -11.01
CA LEU A 34 -7.08 15.78 -11.86
C LEU A 34 -8.56 15.63 -12.22
N ARG A 35 -9.48 15.96 -11.31
CA ARG A 35 -10.92 15.96 -11.61
C ARG A 35 -11.32 17.08 -12.56
N ALA A 36 -10.72 18.26 -12.42
CA ALA A 36 -10.96 19.38 -13.32
C ALA A 36 -10.50 19.05 -14.74
N LEU A 37 -9.26 18.58 -14.90
CA LEU A 37 -8.72 18.15 -16.19
C LEU A 37 -9.51 17.00 -16.81
N ASN A 38 -10.00 16.05 -15.99
CA ASN A 38 -10.82 14.96 -16.51
C ASN A 38 -12.19 15.45 -17.03
N ARG A 39 -12.79 16.45 -16.37
CA ARG A 39 -14.03 17.08 -16.87
C ARG A 39 -13.77 17.83 -18.18
N GLU A 40 -12.66 18.56 -18.26
CA GLU A 40 -12.24 19.27 -19.46
C GLU A 40 -11.95 18.31 -20.62
N LEU A 41 -11.31 17.17 -20.34
CA LEU A 41 -11.07 16.11 -21.31
C LEU A 41 -12.37 15.55 -21.90
N ILE A 42 -13.38 15.32 -21.05
CA ILE A 42 -14.69 14.82 -21.50
C ILE A 42 -15.38 15.86 -22.39
N LEU A 43 -15.32 17.15 -22.04
CA LEU A 43 -15.88 18.22 -22.87
C LEU A 43 -15.19 18.27 -24.23
N GLN A 44 -13.85 18.24 -24.28
CA GLN A 44 -13.12 18.26 -25.54
C GLN A 44 -13.38 17.02 -26.41
N PHE A 45 -13.63 15.86 -25.77
CA PHE A 45 -14.02 14.66 -26.49
C PHE A 45 -15.41 14.78 -27.13
N LEU A 46 -16.37 15.42 -26.45
CA LEU A 46 -17.68 15.71 -27.04
C LEU A 46 -17.56 16.72 -28.20
N GLU A 47 -16.77 17.77 -28.04
CA GLU A 47 -16.48 18.71 -29.13
C GLU A 47 -15.84 18.02 -30.35
N LEU A 48 -14.97 17.04 -30.12
CA LEU A 48 -14.40 16.25 -31.20
C LEU A 48 -15.48 15.45 -31.95
N ILE A 49 -16.42 14.84 -31.24
CA ILE A 49 -17.54 14.11 -31.87
C ILE A 49 -18.37 15.06 -32.72
N ASP A 50 -18.72 16.24 -32.19
CA ASP A 50 -19.49 17.24 -32.91
C ASP A 50 -18.71 17.77 -34.14
N ALA A 51 -17.41 18.01 -33.99
CA ALA A 51 -16.54 18.42 -35.09
C ALA A 51 -16.44 17.36 -36.19
N LEU A 52 -16.43 16.06 -35.86
CA LEU A 52 -16.41 15.00 -36.86
C LEU A 52 -17.71 14.92 -37.67
N ILE A 53 -18.84 15.33 -37.09
CA ILE A 53 -20.15 15.34 -37.76
C ILE A 53 -20.35 16.62 -38.58
N GLU A 54 -20.12 17.80 -37.98
CA GLU A 54 -20.45 19.09 -38.60
C GLU A 54 -19.28 19.76 -39.32
N ARG A 55 -18.04 19.63 -38.80
CA ARG A 55 -16.88 20.44 -39.23
C ARG A 55 -15.58 19.64 -39.18
N PRO A 56 -15.38 18.67 -40.10
CA PRO A 56 -14.25 17.74 -40.04
C PRO A 56 -12.88 18.44 -40.12
N SER A 57 -12.83 19.65 -40.69
CA SER A 57 -11.61 20.49 -40.74
C SER A 57 -11.11 20.95 -39.36
N GLN A 58 -11.97 20.96 -38.33
CA GLN A 58 -11.62 21.36 -36.97
C GLN A 58 -11.18 20.18 -36.09
N SER A 59 -11.42 18.95 -36.53
CA SER A 59 -11.10 17.73 -35.76
C SER A 59 -9.63 17.66 -35.32
N ALA A 60 -8.70 18.09 -36.17
CA ALA A 60 -7.28 18.12 -35.86
C ALA A 60 -6.96 19.01 -34.64
N ARG A 61 -7.62 20.17 -34.53
CA ARG A 61 -7.44 21.09 -33.39
C ARG A 61 -7.99 20.49 -32.09
N CYS A 62 -9.18 19.90 -32.15
CA CYS A 62 -9.76 19.21 -30.98
C CYS A 62 -8.85 18.07 -30.48
N VAL A 63 -8.19 17.34 -31.39
CA VAL A 63 -7.21 16.29 -31.03
C VAL A 63 -5.96 16.89 -30.38
N GLU A 64 -5.47 18.04 -30.86
CA GLU A 64 -4.36 18.77 -30.23
C GLU A 64 -4.71 19.20 -28.80
N ASP A 65 -5.92 19.73 -28.59
CA ASP A 65 -6.41 20.12 -27.26
C ASP A 65 -6.51 18.92 -26.31
N ILE A 66 -7.07 17.80 -26.77
CA ILE A 66 -7.11 16.54 -26.02
C ILE A 66 -5.69 16.09 -25.63
N THR A 67 -4.75 16.17 -26.58
CA THR A 67 -3.36 15.78 -26.34
C THR A 67 -2.71 16.67 -25.28
N LEU A 68 -2.98 17.98 -25.31
CA LEU A 68 -2.50 18.91 -24.30
C LEU A 68 -3.04 18.57 -22.90
N ILE A 69 -4.34 18.29 -22.78
CA ILE A 69 -4.95 17.92 -21.50
C ILE A 69 -4.35 16.61 -20.97
N LEU A 70 -4.18 15.60 -21.83
CA LEU A 70 -3.60 14.32 -21.44
C LEU A 70 -2.15 14.44 -20.95
N ARG A 71 -1.35 15.31 -21.58
CA ARG A 71 0.02 15.59 -21.11
C ARG A 71 0.02 16.26 -19.73
N ASN A 72 -0.91 17.20 -19.49
CA ASN A 72 -1.09 17.83 -18.17
C ASN A 72 -1.50 16.82 -17.09
N VAL A 73 -2.43 15.90 -17.40
CA VAL A 73 -2.82 14.81 -16.49
C VAL A 73 -1.64 13.91 -16.18
N HIS A 74 -0.88 13.50 -17.20
CA HIS A 74 0.27 12.64 -17.02
C HIS A 74 1.35 13.29 -16.13
N HIS A 75 1.61 14.58 -16.33
CA HIS A 75 2.53 15.32 -15.48
C HIS A 75 2.06 15.36 -14.02
N LEU A 76 0.78 15.66 -13.74
CA LEU A 76 0.24 15.64 -12.37
C LEU A 76 0.37 14.26 -11.71
N LEU A 77 0.10 13.19 -12.45
CA LEU A 77 0.27 11.81 -11.95
C LEU A 77 1.74 11.50 -11.63
N ASN A 78 2.66 11.96 -12.47
CA ASN A 78 4.08 11.78 -12.26
C ASN A 78 4.58 12.51 -11.01
N SER A 79 4.08 13.72 -10.74
CA SER A 79 4.33 14.47 -9.50
C SER A 79 3.79 13.76 -8.25
N LEU A 80 2.80 12.87 -8.41
CA LEU A 80 2.24 12.07 -7.32
C LEU A 80 3.07 10.82 -6.97
N ARG A 81 3.97 10.37 -7.86
CA ARG A 81 4.75 9.13 -7.68
C ARG A 81 5.57 9.09 -6.39
N PRO A 82 6.26 10.18 -5.96
CA PRO A 82 6.99 10.18 -4.69
C PRO A 82 6.08 9.99 -3.47
N HIS A 83 4.85 10.54 -3.51
CA HIS A 83 3.88 10.34 -2.44
C HIS A 83 3.36 8.90 -2.41
N GLN A 84 3.11 8.31 -3.58
CA GLN A 84 2.73 6.91 -3.70
C GLN A 84 3.80 5.97 -3.15
N ALA A 85 5.07 6.18 -3.53
CA ALA A 85 6.20 5.37 -3.04
C ALA A 85 6.28 5.40 -1.51
N ARG A 86 6.14 6.59 -0.90
CA ARG A 86 6.08 6.75 0.56
C ARG A 86 4.91 5.98 1.18
N ALA A 87 3.71 6.12 0.63
CA ALA A 87 2.53 5.39 1.12
C ALA A 87 2.70 3.86 1.02
N THR A 88 3.29 3.37 -0.06
CA THR A 88 3.60 1.94 -0.24
C THR A 88 4.59 1.44 0.81
N VAL A 89 5.64 2.20 1.11
CA VAL A 89 6.62 1.84 2.16
C VAL A 89 5.94 1.79 3.53
N ILE A 90 5.11 2.79 3.86
CA ILE A 90 4.35 2.82 5.12
C ILE A 90 3.48 1.56 5.24
N HIS A 91 2.70 1.26 4.20
CA HIS A 91 1.84 0.08 4.18
C HIS A 91 2.63 -1.23 4.37
N MET A 92 3.80 -1.34 3.73
CA MET A 92 4.68 -2.49 3.91
C MET A 92 5.16 -2.62 5.36
N LEU A 93 5.55 -1.52 6.00
CA LEU A 93 6.00 -1.51 7.39
C LEU A 93 4.88 -1.86 8.36
N GLU A 94 3.67 -1.36 8.14
CA GLU A 94 2.48 -1.73 8.91
C GLU A 94 2.21 -3.24 8.83
N ALA A 95 2.25 -3.80 7.62
CA ALA A 95 2.08 -5.24 7.41
C ALA A 95 3.19 -6.07 8.08
N GLN A 96 4.42 -5.56 8.14
CA GLN A 96 5.52 -6.21 8.86
C GLN A 96 5.31 -6.15 10.38
N LEU A 97 4.83 -5.04 10.91
CA LEU A 97 4.53 -4.90 12.34
C LEU A 97 3.43 -5.86 12.78
N ILE A 98 2.36 -5.98 11.99
CA ILE A 98 1.26 -6.92 12.26
C ILE A 98 1.79 -8.36 12.31
N ARG A 99 2.53 -8.79 11.28
CA ARG A 99 3.12 -10.14 11.24
C ARG A 99 4.04 -10.43 12.42
N ARG A 100 4.85 -9.45 12.85
CA ARG A 100 5.72 -9.60 14.02
C ARG A 100 4.91 -9.76 15.32
N LYS A 101 3.84 -8.98 15.50
CA LYS A 101 2.97 -9.11 16.67
C LYS A 101 2.29 -10.47 16.74
N GLU A 102 1.79 -10.98 15.61
CA GLU A 102 1.20 -12.31 15.50
C GLU A 102 2.21 -13.42 15.82
N ALA A 103 3.42 -13.32 15.27
CA ALA A 103 4.50 -14.27 15.56
C ALA A 103 4.86 -14.27 17.06
N LEU A 104 4.96 -13.10 17.69
CA LEU A 104 5.22 -12.98 19.13
C LEU A 104 4.07 -13.57 19.96
N ALA A 105 2.82 -13.32 19.58
CA ALA A 105 1.65 -13.90 20.25
C ALA A 105 1.66 -15.44 20.17
N LYS A 106 2.03 -15.99 19.00
CA LYS A 106 2.17 -17.43 18.80
C LYS A 106 3.30 -18.05 19.63
N ILE A 107 4.43 -17.36 19.75
CA ILE A 107 5.54 -17.84 20.59
C ILE A 107 5.10 -17.88 22.06
N ARG A 108 4.46 -16.81 22.54
CA ARG A 108 3.95 -16.73 23.92
C ARG A 108 2.95 -17.85 24.23
N SER A 109 2.00 -18.10 23.32
CA SER A 109 1.02 -19.18 23.54
C SER A 109 1.65 -20.57 23.55
N LEU A 110 2.69 -20.80 22.72
CA LEU A 110 3.45 -22.05 22.75
C LEU A 110 4.25 -22.23 24.04
N ASP A 111 4.86 -21.16 24.56
CA ASP A 111 5.58 -21.21 25.83
C ASP A 111 4.63 -21.48 27.01
N ASP A 112 3.44 -20.88 27.02
CA ASP A 112 2.41 -21.15 28.02
C ASP A 112 1.92 -22.61 27.95
N LEU A 113 1.64 -23.12 26.74
CA LEU A 113 1.24 -24.52 26.52
C LEU A 113 2.33 -25.50 26.97
N LYS A 114 3.61 -25.23 26.66
CA LYS A 114 4.72 -26.06 27.13
C LYS A 114 4.83 -26.06 28.64
N ARG A 115 4.63 -24.91 29.29
CA ARG A 115 4.67 -24.81 30.75
C ARG A 115 3.56 -25.62 31.40
N LEU A 116 2.34 -25.52 30.87
CA LEU A 116 1.19 -26.34 31.31
C LEU A 116 1.47 -27.84 31.12
N GLY A 117 1.98 -28.24 29.94
CA GLY A 117 2.33 -29.64 29.68
C GLY A 117 3.44 -30.17 30.61
N LEU A 118 4.43 -29.34 30.95
CA LEU A 118 5.47 -29.71 31.91
C LEU A 118 4.90 -29.92 33.33
N PHE A 119 3.99 -29.04 33.76
CA PHE A 119 3.28 -29.18 35.03
C PHE A 119 2.40 -30.43 35.05
N GLU A 120 1.63 -30.68 34.01
CA GLU A 120 0.78 -31.86 33.89
C GLU A 120 1.61 -33.16 33.87
N GLY A 121 2.73 -33.16 33.15
CA GLY A 121 3.70 -34.26 33.17
C GLY A 121 4.28 -34.52 34.57
N MET A 122 4.67 -33.47 35.29
CA MET A 122 5.12 -33.60 36.69
C MET A 122 4.03 -34.15 37.61
N LEU A 123 2.78 -33.67 37.47
CA LEU A 123 1.63 -34.19 38.24
C LEU A 123 1.37 -35.67 37.95
N CYS A 124 1.48 -36.10 36.69
CA CYS A 124 1.36 -37.50 36.30
C CYS A 124 2.44 -38.38 36.96
N CYS A 125 3.70 -37.93 36.92
CA CYS A 125 4.81 -38.63 37.59
C CYS A 125 4.59 -38.73 39.11
N MET A 126 4.18 -37.64 39.76
CA MET A 126 3.88 -37.64 41.20
C MET A 126 2.76 -38.62 41.55
N ARG A 127 1.68 -38.67 40.75
CA ARG A 127 0.59 -39.63 40.94
C ARG A 127 1.08 -41.07 40.82
N LYS A 128 1.89 -41.37 39.79
CA LYS A 128 2.44 -42.71 39.54
C LYS A 128 3.37 -43.18 40.66
N ILE A 129 4.14 -42.28 41.26
CA ILE A 129 4.97 -42.57 42.45
C ILE A 129 4.08 -42.91 43.65
N SER A 130 3.01 -42.14 43.87
CA SER A 130 2.05 -42.40 44.95
C SER A 130 1.37 -43.76 44.78
N ASP A 131 0.89 -44.08 43.57
CA ASP A 131 0.24 -45.36 43.28
C ASP A 131 1.20 -46.53 43.48
N ASN A 132 2.45 -46.42 43.00
CA ASN A 132 3.47 -47.45 43.21
C ASN A 132 3.83 -47.64 44.69
N CYS A 133 3.95 -46.57 45.47
CA CYS A 133 4.17 -46.66 46.92
C CYS A 133 2.99 -47.34 47.63
N TRP A 134 1.77 -47.03 47.22
CA TRP A 134 0.56 -47.67 47.75
C TRP A 134 0.52 -49.18 47.46
N TYR A 135 0.82 -49.60 46.22
CA TYR A 135 0.93 -51.02 45.87
C TYR A 135 2.04 -51.75 46.65
N CYS A 136 3.17 -51.08 46.86
CA CYS A 136 4.28 -51.63 47.65
C CYS A 136 3.91 -51.79 49.13
N TYR A 137 3.22 -50.80 49.72
CA TYR A 137 2.71 -50.87 51.09
C TYR A 137 1.69 -52.00 51.27
N GLN A 138 0.72 -52.14 50.36
CA GLN A 138 -0.23 -53.26 50.38
C GLN A 138 0.45 -54.63 50.27
N SER A 139 1.56 -54.73 49.53
CA SER A 139 2.31 -55.99 49.36
C SER A 139 3.19 -56.35 50.57
N ILE A 140 3.46 -55.42 51.48
CA ILE A 140 4.24 -55.64 52.70
C ILE A 140 3.33 -55.93 53.90
N VAL A 141 2.11 -55.37 53.91
CA VAL A 141 1.16 -55.46 55.03
C VAL A 141 0.11 -56.59 54.82
N GLY A 142 0.09 -57.22 53.64
CA GLY A 142 -0.70 -58.43 53.36
C GLY A 142 0.16 -59.70 53.36
#